data_AF-A0A2C6AT63-F1
#
_entry.id   AF-A0A2C6AT63-F1
#
_cell.length_a   1.000
_cell.length_b   1.000
_cell.length_c   1.000
_cell.angle_alpha   90.00
_cell.angle_beta   90.00
_cell.angle_gamma   90.00
#
_symmetry.space_group_name_H-M   'P 1'
#
loop_
_entity.id
_entity.type
_entity.pdbx_description
1 polymer ?
#
loop_
_entity_poly.entity_id
_entity_poly.type
_entity_poly.pdbx_seq_one_letter_code
_entity_poly.pdbx_strand_id
1 'polypeptide(L)'
;ENIYSQSTKILSKTYTEKELQETIDKNYGKGYYKIDWNRYTKDDEYREQTNYYFYQAKHFVKVKSIDKIEKGYIEITRDNGEKLKLTEIKAEEAIYHNIEKINGEWYFIFGEKTRYKKYVNEDGYELILDQNYKPVYDPVIVGTYNFHTYKSIAKNPIDFASHVKDVNLWKKYGTGPNDPTTREDREKIGDLKLGLRIQDSYNEIAKKLNSQKRKIISYSELQKMLDEIETEKVLKKVKEIEEY
;
A
#
# COMPACT_ATOMS: atom_id res chain seq x y z
N GLU A 1 4.35 -16.63 -8.67
CA GLU A 1 4.73 -15.86 -9.87
C GLU A 1 4.55 -14.39 -9.59
N ASN A 2 5.50 -13.53 -9.95
CA ASN A 2 5.55 -12.13 -9.53
C ASN A 2 5.38 -11.17 -10.72
N ILE A 3 4.52 -10.15 -10.56
CA ILE A 3 4.23 -9.08 -11.52
C ILE A 3 5.49 -8.40 -12.09
N TYR A 4 6.58 -8.31 -11.32
CA TYR A 4 7.81 -7.68 -11.79
C TYR A 4 8.42 -8.38 -13.01
N SER A 5 8.19 -9.69 -13.15
CA SER A 5 8.69 -10.53 -14.25
C SER A 5 7.69 -10.77 -15.39
N GLN A 6 6.44 -10.31 -15.21
CA GLN A 6 5.30 -10.67 -16.07
C GLN A 6 4.47 -9.50 -16.58
N SER A 7 4.72 -8.24 -16.18
CA SER A 7 3.85 -7.11 -16.57
C SER A 7 3.64 -6.98 -18.09
N THR A 8 4.64 -7.31 -18.90
CA THR A 8 4.55 -7.30 -20.37
C THR A 8 4.21 -8.65 -21.00
N LYS A 9 4.17 -9.74 -20.22
CA LYS A 9 3.89 -11.09 -20.71
C LYS A 9 2.39 -11.36 -20.75
N ILE A 10 1.97 -12.13 -21.74
CA ILE A 10 0.60 -12.65 -21.80
C ILE A 10 0.47 -13.76 -20.74
N LEU A 11 -0.40 -13.56 -19.76
CA LEU A 11 -0.66 -14.54 -18.68
C LEU A 11 -1.49 -15.74 -19.15
N SER A 12 -1.96 -15.73 -20.40
CA SER A 12 -2.79 -16.79 -21.01
C SER A 12 -2.15 -18.17 -21.02
N LYS A 13 -0.82 -18.26 -20.81
CA LYS A 13 -0.11 -19.53 -20.65
C LYS A 13 -0.40 -20.22 -19.30
N THR A 14 -0.90 -19.46 -18.32
CA THR A 14 -1.16 -19.92 -16.96
C THR A 14 -2.63 -19.75 -16.57
N TYR A 15 -3.30 -18.70 -17.05
CA TYR A 15 -4.70 -18.37 -16.71
C TYR A 15 -5.52 -18.09 -17.97
N THR A 16 -6.71 -18.66 -18.06
CA THR A 16 -7.68 -18.34 -19.11
C THR A 16 -8.26 -16.93 -18.95
N GLU A 17 -8.80 -16.36 -20.04
CA GLU A 17 -9.54 -15.08 -19.99
C GLU A 17 -10.63 -15.10 -18.90
N LYS A 18 -11.34 -16.24 -18.80
CA LYS A 18 -12.38 -16.45 -17.80
C LYS A 18 -11.83 -16.37 -16.37
N GLU A 19 -10.71 -17.04 -16.07
CA GLU A 19 -10.10 -17.00 -14.73
C GLU A 19 -9.60 -15.60 -14.36
N LEU A 20 -9.03 -14.86 -15.32
CA LEU A 20 -8.62 -13.47 -15.12
C LEU A 20 -9.83 -12.60 -14.78
N GLN A 21 -10.89 -12.68 -15.59
CA GLN A 21 -12.11 -11.90 -15.42
C GLN A 21 -12.82 -12.23 -14.09
N GLU A 22 -12.99 -13.51 -13.77
CA GLU A 22 -13.64 -13.95 -12.53
C GLU A 22 -12.88 -13.49 -11.28
N THR A 23 -11.54 -13.51 -11.34
CA THR A 23 -10.70 -13.05 -10.22
C THR A 23 -10.84 -11.54 -9.99
N ILE A 24 -10.81 -10.75 -11.06
CA ILE A 24 -11.00 -9.28 -11.02
C ILE A 24 -12.41 -8.95 -10.51
N ASP A 25 -13.44 -9.56 -11.10
CA ASP A 25 -14.84 -9.33 -10.72
C ASP A 25 -15.11 -9.69 -9.26
N LYS A 26 -14.52 -10.76 -8.74
CA LYS A 26 -14.68 -11.19 -7.34
C LYS A 26 -14.15 -10.15 -6.36
N ASN A 27 -13.07 -9.44 -6.71
CA ASN A 27 -12.45 -8.48 -5.80
C ASN A 27 -13.00 -7.06 -5.93
N TYR A 28 -13.17 -6.60 -7.16
CA TYR A 28 -13.55 -5.22 -7.46
C TYR A 28 -15.04 -5.04 -7.72
N GLY A 29 -15.75 -6.13 -8.01
CA GLY A 29 -17.15 -6.13 -8.42
C GLY A 29 -17.31 -6.32 -9.93
N LYS A 30 -18.39 -6.99 -10.32
CA LYS A 30 -18.72 -7.23 -11.73
C LYS A 30 -18.95 -5.90 -12.46
N GLY A 31 -18.35 -5.77 -13.64
CA GLY A 31 -18.57 -4.64 -14.54
C GLY A 31 -17.65 -3.43 -14.31
N TYR A 32 -16.87 -3.39 -13.23
CA TYR A 32 -15.85 -2.34 -13.03
C TYR A 32 -14.72 -2.42 -14.05
N TYR A 33 -14.38 -3.63 -14.51
CA TYR A 33 -13.37 -3.85 -15.54
C TYR A 33 -13.75 -5.02 -16.42
N LYS A 34 -14.09 -4.76 -17.67
CA LYS A 34 -14.34 -5.80 -18.67
C LYS A 34 -13.09 -5.97 -19.53
N ILE A 35 -12.50 -7.15 -19.51
CA ILE A 35 -11.32 -7.45 -20.32
C ILE A 35 -11.73 -7.48 -21.80
N ASP A 36 -11.09 -6.66 -22.61
CA ASP A 36 -11.09 -6.79 -24.07
C ASP A 36 -9.93 -7.69 -24.46
N TRP A 37 -10.22 -8.96 -24.76
CA TRP A 37 -9.19 -9.95 -25.04
C TRP A 37 -8.39 -9.65 -26.32
N ASN A 38 -9.04 -9.08 -27.33
CA ASN A 38 -8.37 -8.70 -28.56
C ASN A 38 -7.39 -7.54 -28.31
N ARG A 39 -7.76 -6.59 -27.44
CA ARG A 39 -6.85 -5.54 -27.00
C ARG A 39 -5.73 -6.10 -26.12
N TYR A 40 -6.05 -6.95 -25.15
CA TYR A 40 -5.09 -7.58 -24.23
C TYR A 40 -3.93 -8.29 -24.97
N THR A 41 -4.23 -8.96 -26.08
CA THR A 41 -3.21 -9.68 -26.86
C THR A 41 -2.32 -8.78 -27.74
N LYS A 42 -2.70 -7.52 -27.97
CA LYS A 42 -2.06 -6.63 -28.95
C LYS A 42 -1.48 -5.34 -28.35
N ASP A 43 -2.06 -4.84 -27.27
CA ASP A 43 -1.71 -3.58 -26.61
C ASP A 43 -0.94 -3.86 -25.32
N ASP A 44 0.34 -3.48 -25.30
CA ASP A 44 1.25 -3.72 -24.18
C ASP A 44 0.86 -2.97 -22.91
N GLU A 45 0.34 -1.75 -23.04
CA GLU A 45 -0.07 -0.95 -21.90
C GLU A 45 -1.38 -1.48 -21.29
N TYR A 46 -2.34 -1.83 -22.14
CA TYR A 46 -3.60 -2.45 -21.68
C TYR A 46 -3.35 -3.82 -21.04
N ARG A 47 -2.38 -4.59 -21.57
CA ARG A 47 -1.95 -5.85 -20.98
C ARG A 47 -1.27 -5.66 -19.63
N GLU A 48 -0.38 -4.67 -19.49
CA GLU A 48 0.25 -4.32 -18.21
C GLU A 48 -0.82 -3.95 -17.17
N GLN A 49 -1.79 -3.11 -17.54
CA GLN A 49 -2.90 -2.74 -16.68
C GLN A 49 -3.75 -3.95 -16.26
N THR A 50 -4.15 -4.79 -17.20
CA THR A 50 -4.97 -5.99 -16.93
C THR A 50 -4.23 -6.94 -15.99
N ASN A 51 -2.95 -7.22 -16.27
CA ASN A 51 -2.12 -8.08 -15.46
C ASN A 51 -1.94 -7.51 -14.04
N TYR A 52 -1.79 -6.19 -13.94
CA TYR A 52 -1.71 -5.50 -12.66
C TYR A 52 -3.01 -5.65 -11.86
N TYR A 53 -4.17 -5.37 -12.43
CA TYR A 53 -5.46 -5.55 -11.75
C TYR A 53 -5.73 -7.00 -11.34
N PHE A 54 -5.40 -7.96 -12.21
CA PHE A 54 -5.49 -9.38 -11.85
C PHE A 54 -4.60 -9.74 -10.67
N TYR A 55 -3.33 -9.32 -10.70
CA TYR A 55 -2.38 -9.60 -9.63
C TYR A 55 -2.87 -9.00 -8.31
N GLN A 56 -3.36 -7.76 -8.33
CA GLN A 56 -3.91 -7.08 -7.17
C GLN A 56 -5.12 -7.83 -6.60
N ALA A 57 -6.09 -8.19 -7.45
CA ALA A 57 -7.24 -9.00 -7.04
C ALA A 57 -6.83 -10.35 -6.43
N LYS A 58 -5.78 -10.99 -6.95
CA LYS A 58 -5.35 -12.30 -6.44
C LYS A 58 -4.76 -12.22 -5.03
N HIS A 59 -4.00 -11.17 -4.73
CA HIS A 59 -3.22 -11.06 -3.48
C HIS A 59 -3.92 -10.27 -2.39
N PHE A 60 -4.93 -9.48 -2.74
CA PHE A 60 -5.79 -8.84 -1.75
C PHE A 60 -6.75 -9.85 -1.12
N VAL A 61 -6.63 -10.08 0.18
CA VAL A 61 -7.30 -11.20 0.84
C VAL A 61 -8.75 -10.87 1.17
N LYS A 62 -9.68 -11.67 0.66
CA LYS A 62 -11.06 -11.76 1.17
C LYS A 62 -11.11 -12.76 2.34
N VAL A 63 -11.35 -12.23 3.54
CA VAL A 63 -11.38 -12.98 4.79
C VAL A 63 -12.78 -13.55 5.05
N LYS A 64 -12.84 -14.83 5.40
CA LYS A 64 -14.05 -15.48 5.93
C LYS A 64 -14.10 -15.38 7.45
N SER A 65 -13.00 -15.68 8.12
CA SER A 65 -12.86 -15.56 9.58
C SER A 65 -11.45 -15.14 9.96
N ILE A 66 -11.36 -14.38 11.05
CA ILE A 66 -10.10 -14.18 11.77
C ILE A 66 -10.06 -15.26 12.85
N ASP A 67 -9.11 -16.17 12.72
CA ASP A 67 -9.02 -17.36 13.55
C ASP A 67 -8.18 -17.08 14.80
N LYS A 68 -7.17 -16.22 14.68
CA LYS A 68 -6.25 -15.86 15.77
C LYS A 68 -5.71 -14.44 15.61
N ILE A 69 -5.58 -13.72 16.73
CA ILE A 69 -4.93 -12.42 16.80
C ILE A 69 -3.86 -12.48 17.89
N GLU A 70 -2.61 -12.21 17.51
CA GLU A 70 -1.45 -12.23 18.39
C GLU A 70 -0.60 -10.99 18.16
N LYS A 71 0.32 -10.71 19.09
CA LYS A 71 1.24 -9.60 18.92
C LYS A 71 2.12 -9.84 17.70
N GLY A 72 1.95 -9.01 16.67
CA GLY A 72 2.75 -9.04 15.45
C GLY A 72 2.29 -10.03 14.38
N TYR A 73 1.22 -10.81 14.58
CA TYR A 73 0.65 -11.64 13.52
C TYR A 73 -0.83 -11.99 13.74
N ILE A 74 -1.48 -12.40 12.67
CA ILE A 74 -2.83 -12.95 12.67
C ILE A 74 -2.87 -14.25 11.88
N GLU A 75 -3.84 -15.10 12.21
CA GLU A 75 -4.21 -16.26 11.41
C GLU A 75 -5.66 -16.09 10.95
N ILE A 76 -5.90 -16.39 9.68
CA ILE A 76 -7.21 -16.19 9.05
C ILE A 76 -7.58 -17.42 8.22
N THR A 77 -8.87 -17.59 8.01
CA THR A 77 -9.40 -18.43 6.95
C THR A 77 -9.96 -17.51 5.85
N ARG A 78 -9.51 -17.72 4.61
CA ARG A 78 -9.99 -17.03 3.41
C ARG A 78 -11.37 -17.53 2.99
N ASP A 79 -12.02 -16.81 2.10
CA ASP A 79 -13.31 -17.20 1.53
C ASP A 79 -13.29 -18.53 0.75
N ASN A 80 -12.14 -18.89 0.19
CA ASN A 80 -11.89 -20.18 -0.47
C ASN A 80 -11.56 -21.33 0.52
N GLY A 81 -11.53 -21.06 1.84
CA GLY A 81 -11.22 -22.04 2.88
C GLY A 81 -9.73 -22.23 3.20
N GLU A 82 -8.83 -21.59 2.45
CA GLU A 82 -7.39 -21.62 2.73
C GLU A 82 -7.06 -20.84 4.01
N LYS A 83 -6.13 -21.38 4.80
CA LYS A 83 -5.63 -20.74 6.01
C LYS A 83 -4.34 -20.00 5.74
N LEU A 84 -4.26 -18.75 6.18
CA LEU A 84 -3.05 -17.93 6.05
C LEU A 84 -2.60 -17.43 7.42
N LYS A 85 -1.28 -17.29 7.56
CA LYS A 85 -0.64 -16.56 8.65
C LYS A 85 -0.01 -15.28 8.09
N LEU A 86 -0.42 -14.13 8.60
CA LEU A 86 0.02 -12.82 8.14
C LEU A 86 0.72 -12.07 9.27
N THR A 87 1.86 -11.45 8.99
CA THR A 87 2.67 -10.66 9.94
C THR A 87 2.26 -9.20 9.86
N GLU A 88 2.16 -8.53 11.02
CA GLU A 88 1.84 -7.10 11.11
C GLU A 88 2.99 -6.26 10.57
N ILE A 89 2.67 -5.28 9.73
CA ILE A 89 3.60 -4.27 9.23
C ILE A 89 3.61 -3.07 10.18
N LYS A 90 4.80 -2.52 10.41
CA LYS A 90 4.97 -1.33 11.26
C LYS A 90 4.22 -0.13 10.71
N ALA A 91 3.80 0.76 11.61
CA ALA A 91 3.04 1.96 11.26
C ALA A 91 3.75 2.88 10.26
N GLU A 92 5.06 3.06 10.46
CA GLU A 92 5.94 3.87 9.60
C GLU A 92 6.05 3.33 8.16
N GLU A 93 5.82 2.02 7.98
CA GLU A 93 5.86 1.34 6.67
C GLU A 93 4.48 1.21 6.02
N ALA A 94 3.39 1.37 6.80
CA ALA A 94 2.01 1.20 6.37
C ALA A 94 1.23 2.53 6.28
N ILE A 95 1.93 3.67 6.29
CA ILE A 95 1.29 4.99 6.39
C ILE A 95 0.37 5.32 5.20
N TYR A 96 0.66 4.77 4.02
CA TYR A 96 -0.17 5.00 2.84
C TYR A 96 -1.49 4.22 2.83
N HIS A 97 -1.65 3.22 3.70
CA HIS A 97 -2.95 2.62 4.01
C HIS A 97 -3.74 3.45 5.02
N ASN A 98 -3.17 4.56 5.47
CA ASN A 98 -3.70 5.43 6.51
C ASN A 98 -3.89 6.84 5.95
N ILE A 99 -4.47 6.90 4.75
CA ILE A 99 -4.80 8.14 4.07
C ILE A 99 -6.29 8.24 3.81
N GLU A 100 -6.77 9.47 3.77
CA GLU A 100 -8.15 9.78 3.37
C GLU A 100 -8.18 11.09 2.60
N LYS A 101 -9.18 11.25 1.73
CA LYS A 101 -9.40 12.48 0.98
C LYS A 101 -10.63 13.19 1.53
N ILE A 102 -10.42 14.32 2.19
CA ILE A 102 -11.48 15.13 2.79
C ILE A 102 -11.55 16.45 2.02
N ASN A 103 -12.70 16.76 1.42
CA ASN A 103 -12.93 18.00 0.66
C ASN A 103 -11.85 18.31 -0.40
N GLY A 104 -11.32 17.26 -1.05
CA GLY A 104 -10.28 17.41 -2.08
C GLY A 104 -8.85 17.42 -1.56
N GLU A 105 -8.62 17.53 -0.25
CA GLU A 105 -7.29 17.49 0.36
C GLU A 105 -6.98 16.11 0.96
N TRP A 106 -5.73 15.67 0.80
CA TRP A 106 -5.24 14.42 1.35
C TRP A 106 -4.84 14.58 2.81
N TYR A 107 -5.25 13.65 3.66
CA TYR A 107 -4.90 13.59 5.07
C TYR A 107 -4.20 12.27 5.38
N PHE A 108 -3.27 12.33 6.33
CA PHE A 108 -2.53 11.18 6.84
C PHE A 108 -2.89 10.94 8.30
N ILE A 109 -3.20 9.69 8.63
CA ILE A 109 -3.67 9.25 9.94
C ILE A 109 -2.50 8.63 10.72
N PHE A 110 -2.06 9.33 11.78
CA PHE A 110 -0.99 8.87 12.68
C PHE A 110 -1.54 8.33 14.01
N GLY A 111 -2.83 8.48 14.28
CA GLY A 111 -3.43 8.07 15.54
C GLY A 111 -3.39 6.56 15.76
N GLU A 112 -2.67 6.10 16.79
CA GLU A 112 -2.54 4.66 17.11
C GLU A 112 -3.88 3.93 17.30
N LYS A 113 -4.91 4.64 17.78
CA LYS A 113 -6.25 4.08 18.02
C LYS A 113 -7.20 4.18 16.81
N THR A 114 -6.81 4.93 15.78
CA THR A 114 -7.65 5.23 14.61
C THR A 114 -7.05 4.73 13.30
N ARG A 115 -5.75 4.42 13.28
CA ARG A 115 -5.05 3.91 12.10
C ARG A 115 -5.42 2.45 11.81
N TYR A 116 -5.51 2.13 10.53
CA TYR A 116 -5.59 0.78 10.01
C TYR A 116 -4.28 0.01 10.25
N LYS A 117 -4.42 -1.30 10.39
CA LYS A 117 -3.31 -2.25 10.52
C LYS A 117 -3.15 -3.05 9.25
N LYS A 118 -1.93 -3.08 8.73
CA LYS A 118 -1.56 -3.88 7.56
C LYS A 118 -0.92 -5.19 8.01
N TYR A 119 -1.32 -6.28 7.38
CA TYR A 119 -0.74 -7.61 7.57
C TYR A 119 -0.37 -8.23 6.23
N VAL A 120 0.79 -8.89 6.15
CA VAL A 120 1.26 -9.56 4.92
C VAL A 120 1.89 -10.92 5.20
N ASN A 121 1.92 -11.83 4.21
CA ASN A 121 2.79 -13.03 4.27
C ASN A 121 3.90 -13.00 3.21
N GLU A 122 4.72 -14.05 3.19
CA GLU A 122 5.85 -14.21 2.27
C GLU A 122 5.42 -14.40 0.80
N ASP A 123 4.18 -14.84 0.57
CA ASP A 123 3.60 -14.97 -0.77
C ASP A 123 2.99 -13.65 -1.30
N GLY A 124 3.06 -12.57 -0.51
CA GLY A 124 2.53 -11.26 -0.88
C GLY A 124 1.01 -11.11 -0.65
N TYR A 125 0.36 -12.04 0.05
CA TYR A 125 -1.03 -11.84 0.46
C TYR A 125 -1.12 -10.71 1.47
N GLU A 126 -2.08 -9.80 1.27
CA GLU A 126 -2.28 -8.63 2.12
C GLU A 126 -3.68 -8.59 2.73
N LEU A 127 -3.75 -8.14 3.99
CA LEU A 127 -4.98 -7.83 4.69
C LEU A 127 -4.86 -6.51 5.46
N ILE A 128 -5.85 -5.64 5.26
CA ILE A 128 -6.02 -4.42 6.05
C ILE A 128 -7.17 -4.61 7.04
N LEU A 129 -6.90 -4.30 8.31
CA LEU A 129 -7.89 -4.35 9.38
C LEU A 129 -8.10 -2.96 9.99
N ASP A 130 -9.35 -2.66 10.34
CA ASP A 130 -9.66 -1.52 11.20
C ASP A 130 -9.25 -1.78 12.67
N GLN A 131 -9.45 -0.78 13.52
CA GLN A 131 -9.17 -0.83 14.95
C GLN A 131 -9.96 -1.91 15.72
N ASN A 132 -11.06 -2.42 15.14
CA ASN A 132 -11.89 -3.48 15.70
C ASN A 132 -11.62 -4.85 15.05
N TYR A 133 -10.51 -4.97 14.30
CA TYR A 133 -10.16 -6.16 13.53
C TYR A 133 -11.20 -6.55 12.46
N LYS A 134 -11.91 -5.57 11.90
CA LYS A 134 -12.77 -5.80 10.74
C LYS A 134 -11.97 -5.61 9.45
N PRO A 135 -12.07 -6.54 8.47
CA PRO A 135 -11.47 -6.37 7.16
C PRO A 135 -11.96 -5.09 6.46
N VAL A 136 -11.02 -4.33 5.91
CA VAL A 136 -11.30 -3.11 5.14
C VAL A 136 -11.02 -3.37 3.67
N TYR A 137 -11.96 -2.99 2.81
CA TYR A 137 -11.90 -3.24 1.36
C TYR A 137 -12.06 -1.95 0.53
N ASP A 138 -12.00 -0.78 1.17
CA ASP A 138 -12.10 0.51 0.49
C ASP A 138 -10.88 0.72 -0.44
N PRO A 139 -11.09 0.93 -1.76
CA PRO A 139 -10.02 1.12 -2.73
C PRO A 139 -9.00 2.22 -2.40
N VAL A 140 -9.37 3.24 -1.61
CA VAL A 140 -8.45 4.30 -1.17
C VAL A 140 -7.52 3.80 -0.07
N ILE A 141 -8.05 2.99 0.86
CA ILE A 141 -7.36 2.55 2.08
C ILE A 141 -6.49 1.31 1.82
N VAL A 142 -6.96 0.42 0.95
CA VAL A 142 -6.19 -0.76 0.52
C VAL A 142 -5.02 -0.36 -0.39
N GLY A 143 -4.77 0.95 -0.54
CA GLY A 143 -3.89 1.54 -1.53
C GLY A 143 -2.44 1.67 -1.15
N THR A 144 -1.62 1.58 -2.21
CA THR A 144 -0.17 1.43 -2.26
C THR A 144 0.32 0.06 -1.76
N TYR A 145 0.53 -0.86 -2.70
CA TYR A 145 1.12 -2.13 -2.34
C TYR A 145 2.61 -1.99 -2.17
N ASN A 146 3.01 -2.22 -0.93
CA ASN A 146 4.34 -2.63 -0.57
C ASN A 146 4.28 -4.14 -0.26
N PHE A 147 4.34 -4.98 -1.30
CA PHE A 147 4.29 -6.45 -1.16
C PHE A 147 5.52 -7.01 -0.41
N HIS A 148 6.54 -6.18 -0.22
CA HIS A 148 7.77 -6.56 0.45
C HIS A 148 7.84 -5.90 1.82
N THR A 149 7.92 -6.72 2.87
CA THR A 149 8.37 -6.24 4.18
C THR A 149 9.73 -5.58 3.98
N TYR A 150 9.97 -4.37 4.48
CA TYR A 150 11.28 -3.72 4.41
C TYR A 150 12.30 -4.41 5.32
N LYS A 151 12.60 -5.69 5.09
CA LYS A 151 13.78 -6.38 5.66
C LYS A 151 15.04 -5.81 4.99
N SER A 152 15.32 -4.53 5.24
CA SER A 152 16.49 -3.74 4.83
C SER A 152 16.90 -3.83 3.35
N ILE A 153 17.06 -2.69 2.69
CA ILE A 153 17.75 -2.53 1.39
C ILE A 153 19.09 -3.30 1.35
N ALA A 154 19.75 -3.45 2.50
CA ALA A 154 21.00 -4.18 2.67
C ALA A 154 20.91 -5.72 2.53
N LYS A 155 19.74 -6.34 2.73
CA LYS A 155 19.57 -7.81 2.65
C LYS A 155 18.97 -8.29 1.34
N ASN A 156 18.24 -7.44 0.61
CA ASN A 156 17.64 -7.85 -0.66
C ASN A 156 17.39 -6.67 -1.64
N PRO A 157 18.38 -6.29 -2.46
CA PRO A 157 18.23 -5.20 -3.44
C PRO A 157 17.13 -5.44 -4.49
N ILE A 158 16.73 -6.70 -4.70
CA ILE A 158 15.62 -7.07 -5.59
C ILE A 158 14.27 -6.59 -5.03
N ASP A 159 14.11 -6.56 -3.71
CA ASP A 159 12.87 -6.11 -3.05
C ASP A 159 12.67 -4.59 -3.18
N PHE A 160 13.75 -3.80 -3.21
CA PHE A 160 13.66 -2.36 -3.42
C PHE A 160 13.29 -1.99 -4.85
N ALA A 161 13.90 -2.64 -5.85
CA ALA A 161 13.56 -2.44 -7.26
C ALA A 161 12.10 -2.84 -7.54
N SER A 162 11.64 -3.89 -6.88
CA SER A 162 10.26 -4.37 -6.85
C SER A 162 9.32 -3.31 -6.26
N HIS A 163 9.65 -2.75 -5.11
CA HIS A 163 8.88 -1.68 -4.47
C HIS A 163 8.71 -0.43 -5.35
N VAL A 164 9.77 0.01 -6.03
CA VAL A 164 9.70 1.15 -6.97
C VAL A 164 8.76 0.84 -8.14
N LYS A 165 8.78 -0.40 -8.64
CA LYS A 165 7.89 -0.82 -9.73
C LYS A 165 6.43 -0.84 -9.28
N ASP A 166 6.13 -1.28 -8.07
CA ASP A 166 4.76 -1.22 -7.52
C ASP A 166 4.24 0.21 -7.40
N VAL A 167 5.03 1.10 -6.82
CA VAL A 167 4.64 2.52 -6.67
C VAL A 167 4.35 3.14 -8.03
N ASN A 168 5.14 2.81 -9.06
CA ASN A 168 4.91 3.28 -10.41
C ASN A 168 3.64 2.70 -11.05
N LEU A 169 3.36 1.41 -10.86
CA LEU A 169 2.13 0.79 -11.36
C LEU A 169 0.91 1.35 -10.65
N TRP A 170 0.98 1.57 -9.34
CA TRP A 170 -0.07 2.22 -8.57
C TRP A 170 -0.30 3.66 -9.04
N LYS A 171 0.76 4.46 -9.25
CA LYS A 171 0.62 5.81 -9.83
C LYS A 171 -0.15 5.79 -11.15
N LYS A 172 0.21 4.88 -12.06
CA LYS A 172 -0.46 4.73 -13.36
C LYS A 172 -1.92 4.29 -13.20
N TYR A 173 -2.17 3.18 -12.51
CA TYR A 173 -3.41 2.43 -12.63
C TYR A 173 -4.30 2.45 -11.39
N GLY A 174 -3.84 3.02 -10.28
CA GLY A 174 -4.53 3.00 -9.00
C GLY A 174 -4.42 1.65 -8.29
N THR A 175 -5.25 1.42 -7.29
CA THR A 175 -5.39 0.17 -6.53
C THR A 175 -6.23 -0.88 -7.25
N GLY A 176 -6.94 -0.45 -8.28
CA GLY A 176 -7.84 -1.27 -9.06
C GLY A 176 -8.68 -0.40 -10.01
N PRO A 177 -9.54 -1.04 -10.81
CA PRO A 177 -10.45 -0.34 -11.71
C PRO A 177 -11.53 0.50 -10.98
N ASN A 178 -11.71 0.27 -9.68
CA ASN A 178 -12.63 1.01 -8.81
C ASN A 178 -11.91 2.04 -7.92
N ASP A 179 -10.63 2.31 -8.15
CA ASP A 179 -9.88 3.34 -7.43
C ASP A 179 -10.47 4.73 -7.75
N PRO A 180 -10.97 5.48 -6.76
CA PRO A 180 -11.59 6.78 -6.99
C PRO A 180 -10.57 7.92 -7.15
N THR A 181 -9.27 7.66 -7.00
CA THR A 181 -8.22 8.67 -7.08
C THR A 181 -7.85 9.01 -8.52
N THR A 182 -7.40 10.25 -8.74
CA THR A 182 -6.82 10.62 -10.03
C THR A 182 -5.35 10.20 -10.11
N ARG A 183 -4.81 10.12 -11.31
CA ARG A 183 -3.36 9.92 -11.49
C ARG A 183 -2.54 11.03 -10.83
N GLU A 184 -3.00 12.28 -10.93
CA GLU A 184 -2.36 13.43 -10.29
C GLU A 184 -2.30 13.29 -8.77
N ASP A 185 -3.39 12.83 -8.13
CA ASP A 185 -3.40 12.52 -6.71
C ASP A 185 -2.27 11.53 -6.38
N ARG A 186 -2.22 10.41 -7.10
CA ARG A 186 -1.26 9.32 -6.85
C ARG A 186 0.17 9.72 -7.13
N GLU A 187 0.43 10.51 -8.17
CA GLU A 187 1.76 11.03 -8.47
C GLU A 187 2.24 11.98 -7.36
N LYS A 188 1.32 12.79 -6.79
CA LYS A 188 1.61 13.70 -5.68
C LYS A 188 1.91 12.97 -4.37
N ILE A 189 1.04 12.07 -3.92
CA ILE A 189 1.22 11.40 -2.64
C ILE A 189 2.20 10.21 -2.72
N GLY A 190 2.34 9.56 -3.87
CA GLY A 190 3.26 8.45 -4.09
C GLY A 190 4.72 8.83 -4.32
N ASP A 191 5.13 10.06 -4.04
CA ASP A 191 6.53 10.43 -4.15
C ASP A 191 7.38 9.58 -3.17
N LEU A 192 8.36 8.85 -3.72
CA LEU A 192 9.24 8.01 -2.93
C LEU A 192 10.03 8.83 -1.90
N LYS A 193 10.40 10.08 -2.24
CA LYS A 193 11.07 10.98 -1.29
C LYS A 193 10.16 11.30 -0.12
N LEU A 194 8.88 11.59 -0.38
CA LEU A 194 7.91 11.85 0.68
C LEU A 194 7.77 10.63 1.60
N GLY A 195 7.63 9.42 1.04
CA GLY A 195 7.54 8.18 1.81
C GLY A 195 8.74 7.98 2.75
N LEU A 196 9.96 8.16 2.24
CA LEU A 196 11.19 8.06 3.04
C LEU A 196 11.24 9.11 4.16
N ARG A 197 10.91 10.37 3.85
CA ARG A 197 10.89 11.46 4.84
C ARG A 197 9.89 11.18 5.97
N ILE A 198 8.71 10.67 5.63
CA ILE A 198 7.68 10.27 6.61
C ILE A 198 8.19 9.13 7.48
N GLN A 199 8.77 8.08 6.87
CA GLN A 199 9.30 6.93 7.61
C GLN A 199 10.40 7.35 8.59
N ASP A 200 11.38 8.12 8.12
CA ASP A 200 12.53 8.58 8.92
C ASP A 200 12.15 9.53 10.06
N SER A 201 11.00 10.19 9.96
CA SER A 201 10.52 11.17 10.93
C SER A 201 9.20 10.76 11.60
N TYR A 202 8.79 9.49 11.48
CA TYR A 202 7.47 9.03 11.89
C TYR A 202 7.18 9.32 13.36
N ASN A 203 8.16 9.01 14.23
CA ASN A 203 8.03 9.19 15.67
C ASN A 203 7.97 10.67 16.06
N GLU A 204 8.76 11.52 15.41
CA GLU A 204 8.75 12.96 15.62
C GLU A 204 7.42 13.58 15.17
N ILE A 205 6.90 13.18 14.01
CA ILE A 205 5.57 13.60 13.52
C ILE A 205 4.50 13.18 14.52
N ALA A 206 4.47 11.90 14.92
CA ALA A 206 3.50 11.39 15.87
C ALA A 206 3.57 12.14 17.22
N LYS A 207 4.79 12.42 17.71
CA LYS A 207 5.00 13.19 18.95
C LYS A 207 4.50 14.63 18.83
N LYS A 208 4.80 15.33 17.73
CA LYS A 208 4.32 16.70 17.47
C LYS A 208 2.80 16.77 17.34
N LEU A 209 2.19 15.81 16.64
CA LEU A 209 0.73 15.71 16.55
C LEU A 209 0.09 15.44 17.92
N ASN A 210 0.67 14.52 18.69
CA ASN A 210 0.19 14.18 20.04
C ASN A 210 0.24 15.39 20.99
N SER A 211 1.31 16.19 20.96
CA SER A 211 1.40 17.41 21.79
C SER A 211 0.35 18.46 21.41
N GLN A 212 -0.06 18.48 20.14
CA GLN A 212 -1.15 19.30 19.62
C GLN A 212 -2.54 18.68 19.82
N LYS A 213 -2.64 17.49 20.46
CA LYS A 213 -3.87 16.69 20.58
C LYS A 213 -4.53 16.35 19.23
N ARG A 214 -3.73 16.29 18.17
CA ARG A 214 -4.14 15.93 16.81
C ARG A 214 -3.73 14.49 16.49
N LYS A 215 -4.45 13.86 15.56
CA LYS A 215 -4.19 12.46 15.10
C LYS A 215 -4.12 12.34 13.58
N ILE A 216 -4.56 13.38 12.89
CA ILE A 216 -4.57 13.51 11.44
C ILE A 216 -3.87 14.82 11.06
N ILE A 217 -3.22 14.81 9.91
CA ILE A 217 -2.52 15.96 9.36
C ILE A 217 -2.77 16.03 7.85
N SER A 218 -3.01 17.21 7.32
CA SER A 218 -3.16 17.35 5.88
C SER A 218 -1.80 17.18 5.18
N TYR A 219 -1.80 16.84 3.90
CA TYR A 219 -0.58 16.74 3.09
C TYR A 219 0.24 18.04 3.14
N SER A 220 -0.45 19.19 3.08
CA SER A 220 0.18 20.51 3.06
C SER A 220 0.85 20.85 4.40
N GLU A 221 0.22 20.50 5.52
CA GLU A 221 0.81 20.64 6.85
C GLU A 221 1.92 19.62 7.10
N LEU A 222 1.78 18.39 6.62
CA LEU A 222 2.77 17.33 6.76
C LEU A 222 4.10 17.72 6.12
N GLN A 223 4.06 18.30 4.92
CA GLN A 223 5.28 18.79 4.25
C GLN A 223 6.03 19.82 5.10
N LYS A 224 5.31 20.81 5.64
CA LYS A 224 5.90 21.83 6.54
C LYS A 224 6.51 21.20 7.79
N MET A 225 5.79 20.26 8.40
CA MET A 225 6.26 19.57 9.60
C MET A 225 7.52 18.74 9.32
N LEU A 226 7.62 18.12 8.16
CA LEU A 226 8.82 17.40 7.72
C LEU A 226 10.00 18.36 7.53
N ASP A 227 9.80 19.51 6.90
CA ASP A 227 10.85 20.53 6.72
C ASP A 227 11.37 21.04 8.08
N GLU A 228 10.47 21.27 9.04
CA GLU A 228 10.81 21.65 10.41
C GLU A 228 11.64 20.57 11.12
N ILE A 229 11.19 19.31 11.07
CA ILE A 229 11.89 18.18 11.71
C ILE A 229 13.28 17.98 11.10
N GLU A 230 13.42 18.08 9.79
CA GLU A 230 14.71 17.97 9.11
C GLU A 230 15.65 19.10 9.54
N THR A 231 15.15 20.33 9.64
CA THR A 231 15.92 21.48 10.14
C THR A 231 16.37 21.27 11.59
N GLU A 232 15.47 20.79 12.46
CA GLU A 232 15.78 20.46 13.86
C GLU A 232 16.86 19.37 13.95
N LYS A 233 16.77 18.32 13.12
CA LYS A 233 17.76 17.23 13.05
C LYS A 233 19.14 17.75 12.62
N VAL A 234 19.21 18.66 11.65
CA VAL A 234 20.47 19.27 11.21
C VAL A 234 21.07 20.15 12.31
N LEU A 235 20.28 21.02 12.93
CA LEU A 235 20.74 21.89 14.01
C LEU A 235 21.28 21.10 15.21
N LYS A 236 20.63 19.98 15.56
CA LYS A 236 21.10 19.11 16.64
C LYS A 236 22.48 18.53 16.34
N LYS A 237 22.71 18.07 15.11
CA LYS A 237 24.01 17.54 14.68
C LYS A 237 25.11 18.60 14.70
N VAL A 238 24.81 19.83 14.29
CA VAL A 238 25.79 20.94 14.32
C VAL A 238 26.22 21.23 15.75
N LYS A 239 25.27 21.33 16.69
CA LYS A 239 25.58 21.55 18.12
C LYS A 239 26.39 20.41 18.72
N GLU A 240 26.04 19.17 18.39
CA GLU A 240 26.81 18.00 18.83
C GLU A 240 28.26 18.04 18.33
N ILE A 241 28.54 18.60 17.14
CA ILE A 241 29.89 18.75 16.61
C ILE A 241 30.65 19.89 17.30
N GLU A 242 29.98 21.01 17.62
CA GLU A 242 30.60 22.15 18.30
C GLU A 242 30.98 21.84 19.77
N GLU A 243 30.40 20.80 20.37
CA GLU A 243 30.69 20.34 21.73
C GLU A 243 31.88 19.35 21.82
N TYR A 244 32.47 18.93 20.70
CA TYR A 244 33.70 18.09 20.63
C TYR A 244 34.93 18.92 20.24
#